data_AF-A0A380TS35-F1
#
_entry.id   AF-A0A380TS35-F1
#
_cell.length_a   1.000
_cell.length_b   1.000
_cell.length_c   1.000
_cell.angle_alpha   90.00
_cell.angle_beta   90.00
_cell.angle_gamma   90.00
#
_symmetry.space_group_name_H-M   'P 1'
#
loop_
_entity.id
_entity.type
_entity.pdbx_description
1 polymer ?
#
loop_
_entity_poly.entity_id
_entity_poly.type
_entity_poly.pdbx_seq_one_letter_code
_entity_poly.pdbx_strand_id
1 'polypeptide(L)'
;MWDLGVILLSLGLLMYTAYRGFSVILMAPICALLAVLLINPANVLPFYSGVFMPKMVGFIKDYFLVFLLGAIFGKVVEMSGIAESIAKTIVNLIGSKNAMLTVVLLGAILTYSGVSLFVVVFAVYPFANQLFRQANIPKRLIPGTIALGAFTFTMDALPGTPQIQNVIPTTFFGTDIYAAPFLGLIGAVFVLATGLSYLEWRRRVAARNGDGYATGIELTEAEQ
;
A
#
# COMPACT_ATOMS: atom_id res chain seq x y z
N MET A 1 -28.56 -16.93 6.76
CA MET A 1 -28.47 -16.13 5.51
C MET A 1 -28.68 -14.64 5.76
N TRP A 2 -29.63 -14.25 6.64
CA TRP A 2 -29.82 -12.86 7.06
C TRP A 2 -28.55 -12.19 7.60
N ASP A 3 -27.87 -12.83 8.55
CA ASP A 3 -26.65 -12.29 9.17
C ASP A 3 -25.55 -12.01 8.15
N LEU A 4 -25.37 -12.91 7.18
CA LEU A 4 -24.42 -12.72 6.08
C LEU A 4 -24.79 -11.50 5.23
N GLY A 5 -26.07 -11.31 4.93
CA GLY A 5 -26.56 -10.14 4.21
C GLY A 5 -26.27 -8.83 4.96
N VAL A 6 -26.48 -8.81 6.28
CA VAL A 6 -26.16 -7.65 7.13
C VAL A 6 -24.65 -7.36 7.15
N ILE A 7 -23.82 -8.40 7.28
CA ILE A 7 -22.36 -8.24 7.25
C ILE A 7 -21.90 -7.66 5.91
N LEU A 8 -22.41 -8.19 4.80
CA LEU A 8 -22.10 -7.70 3.47
C LEU A 8 -22.57 -6.26 3.25
N LEU A 9 -23.76 -5.90 3.76
CA LEU A 9 -24.28 -4.54 3.72
C LEU A 9 -23.37 -3.57 4.49
N SER A 10 -23.00 -3.91 5.73
CA SER A 10 -22.13 -3.08 6.55
C SER A 10 -20.72 -2.95 5.95
N LEU A 11 -20.18 -4.02 5.37
CA LEU A 11 -18.91 -3.97 4.64
C LEU A 11 -19.00 -3.09 3.39
N GLY A 12 -20.07 -3.24 2.60
CA GLY A 12 -20.33 -2.42 1.43
C GLY A 12 -20.47 -0.93 1.78
N LEU A 13 -21.15 -0.62 2.88
CA LEU A 13 -21.28 0.76 3.39
C LEU A 13 -19.93 1.34 3.84
N LEU A 14 -19.11 0.54 4.54
CA LEU A 14 -17.76 0.95 4.93
C LEU A 14 -16.90 1.25 3.70
N MET A 15 -16.91 0.38 2.69
CA MET A 15 -16.18 0.60 1.45
C MET A 15 -16.68 1.86 0.73
N TYR A 16 -18.00 2.01 0.59
CA TYR A 16 -18.61 3.17 -0.06
C TYR A 16 -18.20 4.49 0.62
N THR A 17 -18.29 4.55 1.95
CA THR A 17 -17.93 5.75 2.71
C THR A 17 -16.43 6.03 2.69
N ALA A 18 -15.58 5.00 2.70
CA ALA A 18 -14.14 5.16 2.52
C ALA A 18 -13.78 5.80 1.17
N TYR A 19 -14.40 5.36 0.07
CA TYR A 19 -14.19 5.96 -1.26
C TYR A 19 -14.73 7.39 -1.38
N ARG A 20 -15.70 7.77 -0.54
CA ARG A 20 -16.24 9.14 -0.46
C ARG A 20 -15.40 10.07 0.42
N GLY A 21 -14.27 9.59 0.96
CA GLY A 21 -13.34 10.39 1.76
C GLY A 21 -13.71 10.51 3.24
N PHE A 22 -14.69 9.74 3.73
CA PHE A 22 -14.96 9.68 5.16
C PHE A 22 -13.83 8.94 5.90
N SER A 23 -13.55 9.37 7.13
CA SER A 23 -12.52 8.73 7.97
C SER A 23 -12.88 7.28 8.25
N VAL A 24 -12.03 6.35 7.81
CA VAL A 24 -12.21 4.90 8.08
C VAL A 24 -12.16 4.61 9.58
N ILE A 25 -11.38 5.37 10.35
CA ILE A 25 -11.30 5.25 11.81
C ILE A 25 -12.68 5.49 12.46
N LEU A 26 -13.45 6.42 11.92
CA LEU A 26 -14.80 6.74 12.39
C LEU A 26 -15.84 5.78 11.80
N MET A 27 -15.77 5.50 10.49
CA MET A 27 -16.80 4.73 9.79
C MET A 27 -16.75 3.24 10.12
N ALA A 28 -15.58 2.67 10.37
CA ALA A 28 -15.44 1.24 10.72
C ALA A 28 -16.26 0.86 11.96
N PRO A 29 -16.12 1.51 13.13
CA PRO A 29 -16.94 1.20 14.29
C PRO A 29 -18.43 1.47 14.04
N ILE A 30 -18.78 2.55 13.34
CA ILE A 30 -20.19 2.86 13.02
C ILE A 30 -20.82 1.75 12.19
N CYS A 31 -20.15 1.29 11.12
CA CYS A 31 -20.65 0.21 10.26
C CYS A 31 -20.70 -1.14 10.99
N ALA A 32 -19.73 -1.41 11.87
CA ALA A 32 -19.73 -2.61 12.72
C ALA A 32 -20.89 -2.59 13.73
N LEU A 33 -21.12 -1.46 14.40
CA LEU A 33 -22.25 -1.31 15.34
C LEU A 33 -23.59 -1.34 14.63
N LEU A 34 -23.68 -0.82 13.39
CA LEU A 34 -24.86 -0.98 12.54
C LEU A 34 -25.14 -2.46 12.25
N ALA A 35 -24.10 -3.26 11.97
CA ALA A 35 -24.28 -4.70 11.76
C ALA A 35 -24.86 -5.37 13.01
N VAL A 36 -24.30 -5.04 14.17
CA VAL A 36 -24.78 -5.57 15.46
C VAL A 36 -26.21 -5.11 15.74
N LEU A 37 -26.54 -3.85 15.46
CA LEU A 37 -27.88 -3.29 15.62
C LEU A 37 -28.92 -4.05 14.79
N LEU A 38 -28.58 -4.37 13.54
CA LEU A 38 -29.48 -5.07 12.61
C LEU A 38 -29.62 -6.57 12.90
N ILE A 39 -28.65 -7.18 13.59
CA ILE A 39 -28.70 -8.60 13.99
C ILE A 39 -29.36 -8.75 15.37
N ASN A 40 -28.87 -8.03 16.37
CA ASN A 40 -29.41 -8.02 17.72
C ASN A 40 -29.11 -6.68 18.43
N PRO A 41 -30.10 -5.76 18.47
CA PRO A 41 -29.95 -4.44 19.09
C PRO A 41 -29.44 -4.46 20.53
N ALA A 42 -29.81 -5.47 21.32
CA ALA A 42 -29.39 -5.57 22.72
C ALA A 42 -27.87 -5.75 22.87
N ASN A 43 -27.19 -6.21 21.82
CA ASN A 43 -25.76 -6.47 21.83
C ASN A 43 -24.90 -5.29 21.39
N VAL A 44 -25.46 -4.16 20.98
CA VAL A 44 -24.67 -3.01 20.47
C VAL A 44 -23.69 -2.50 21.53
N LEU A 45 -24.18 -2.20 22.73
CA LEU A 45 -23.32 -1.74 23.84
C LEU A 45 -22.36 -2.84 24.33
N PRO A 46 -22.82 -4.08 24.61
CA PRO A 46 -21.93 -5.18 24.98
C PRO A 46 -20.83 -5.47 23.95
N PHE A 47 -21.14 -5.41 22.65
CA PHE A 47 -20.15 -5.59 21.60
C PHE A 47 -19.14 -4.45 21.58
N TYR A 48 -19.61 -3.20 21.68
CA TYR A 48 -18.74 -2.04 21.71
C TYR A 48 -17.75 -2.10 22.88
N SER A 49 -18.24 -2.24 24.11
CA SER A 49 -17.41 -2.18 25.32
C SER A 49 -16.66 -3.48 25.60
N GLY A 50 -17.24 -4.63 25.26
CA GLY A 50 -16.69 -5.96 25.60
C GLY A 50 -15.85 -6.59 24.50
N VAL A 51 -16.02 -6.20 23.24
CA VAL A 51 -15.30 -6.80 22.10
C VAL A 51 -14.47 -5.77 21.35
N PHE A 52 -15.12 -4.73 20.82
CA PHE A 52 -14.45 -3.74 19.98
C PHE A 52 -13.38 -2.96 20.75
N MET A 53 -13.74 -2.34 21.87
CA MET A 53 -12.82 -1.51 22.65
C MET A 53 -11.59 -2.30 23.16
N PRO A 54 -11.72 -3.50 23.77
CA PRO A 54 -10.57 -4.28 24.20
C PRO A 54 -9.66 -4.69 23.04
N LYS A 55 -10.22 -5.08 21.88
CA LYS A 55 -9.44 -5.45 20.70
C LYS A 55 -8.69 -4.26 20.12
N MET A 56 -9.34 -3.10 20.05
CA MET A 56 -8.72 -1.85 19.61
C MET A 56 -7.56 -1.46 20.52
N VAL A 57 -7.77 -1.47 21.84
CA VAL A 57 -6.72 -1.14 22.83
C VAL A 57 -5.57 -2.14 22.75
N GLY A 58 -5.85 -3.44 22.62
CA GLY A 58 -4.82 -4.46 22.44
C GLY A 58 -3.96 -4.20 21.21
N PHE A 59 -4.59 -3.94 20.06
CA PHE A 59 -3.89 -3.59 18.83
C PHE A 59 -3.01 -2.34 18.99
N ILE A 60 -3.54 -1.26 19.57
CA ILE A 60 -2.77 -0.06 19.80
C ILE A 60 -1.58 -0.38 20.72
N LYS A 61 -1.81 -1.04 21.85
CA LYS A 61 -0.76 -1.40 22.81
C LYS A 61 0.37 -2.20 22.15
N ASP A 62 0.03 -3.20 21.35
CA ASP A 62 1.00 -4.14 20.79
C ASP A 62 1.80 -3.52 19.63
N TYR A 63 1.19 -2.61 18.86
CA TYR A 63 1.82 -2.05 17.64
C TYR A 63 2.19 -0.57 17.72
N PHE A 64 1.90 0.14 18.82
CA PHE A 64 2.14 1.58 18.94
C PHE A 64 3.60 1.96 18.68
N LEU A 65 4.55 1.28 19.32
CA LEU A 65 5.97 1.59 19.13
C LEU A 65 6.44 1.29 17.70
N VAL A 66 5.94 0.21 17.09
CA VAL A 66 6.28 -0.15 15.71
C VAL A 66 5.77 0.94 14.75
N PHE A 67 4.54 1.42 14.94
CA PHE A 67 4.00 2.50 14.11
C PHE A 67 4.69 3.85 14.35
N LEU A 68 4.95 4.21 15.60
CA LEU A 68 5.62 5.46 15.94
C LEU A 68 7.03 5.50 15.35
N LEU A 69 7.82 4.46 15.58
CA LEU A 69 9.19 4.36 15.05
C LEU A 69 9.17 4.27 13.52
N GLY A 70 8.23 3.50 12.94
CA GLY A 70 8.06 3.43 11.48
C GLY A 70 7.70 4.77 10.85
N ALA A 71 6.85 5.57 11.49
CA ALA A 71 6.49 6.92 11.05
C ALA A 71 7.68 7.89 11.15
N ILE A 72 8.43 7.87 12.27
CA ILE A 72 9.64 8.68 12.44
C ILE A 72 10.70 8.30 11.41
N PHE A 73 10.99 7.01 11.25
CA PHE A 73 11.96 6.51 10.28
C PHE A 73 11.57 6.91 8.87
N GLY A 74 10.30 6.72 8.50
CA GLY A 74 9.78 7.18 7.22
C GLY A 74 9.99 8.67 6.99
N LYS A 75 9.75 9.51 8.01
CA LYS A 75 9.99 10.95 7.91
C LYS A 75 11.47 11.30 7.78
N VAL A 76 12.36 10.60 8.48
CA VAL A 76 13.82 10.77 8.34
C VAL A 76 14.28 10.37 6.94
N VAL A 77 13.76 9.28 6.36
CA VAL A 77 14.07 8.88 4.97
C VAL A 77 13.61 9.93 3.97
N GLU A 78 12.42 10.50 4.16
CA GLU A 78 11.91 11.62 3.37
C GLU A 78 12.83 12.85 3.45
N MET A 79 13.24 13.24 4.67
CA MET A 79 14.05 14.45 4.90
C MET A 79 15.54 14.30 4.56
N SER A 80 16.08 13.09 4.60
CA SER A 80 17.52 12.84 4.41
C SER A 80 17.96 12.82 2.94
N GLY A 81 17.03 12.73 1.99
CA GLY A 81 17.36 12.56 0.57
C GLY A 81 17.95 11.18 0.22
N ILE A 82 18.01 10.23 1.17
CA ILE A 82 18.52 8.88 0.93
C ILE A 82 17.73 8.19 -0.19
N ALA A 83 16.41 8.38 -0.23
CA ALA A 83 15.56 7.84 -1.29
C ALA A 83 16.01 8.31 -2.68
N GLU A 84 16.39 9.59 -2.83
CA GLU A 84 16.88 10.16 -4.08
C GLU A 84 18.21 9.54 -4.51
N SER A 85 19.13 9.35 -3.55
CA SER A 85 20.44 8.72 -3.80
C SER A 85 20.29 7.26 -4.27
N ILE A 86 19.48 6.46 -3.57
CA ILE A 86 19.19 5.06 -3.96
C ILE A 86 18.60 5.04 -5.38
N ALA A 87 17.65 5.93 -5.64
CA ALA A 87 16.95 5.98 -6.91
C ALA A 87 17.90 6.32 -8.07
N LYS A 88 18.80 7.30 -7.90
CA LYS A 88 19.87 7.63 -8.85
C LYS A 88 20.78 6.42 -9.13
N THR A 89 21.17 5.68 -8.09
CA THR A 89 21.98 4.46 -8.24
C THR A 89 21.24 3.40 -9.06
N ILE A 90 19.95 3.16 -8.82
CA ILE A 90 19.14 2.21 -9.62
C ILE A 90 19.08 2.65 -11.09
N VAL A 91 18.85 3.94 -11.35
CA VAL A 91 18.83 4.49 -12.72
C VAL A 91 20.16 4.28 -13.42
N ASN A 92 21.28 4.50 -12.73
CA ASN A 92 22.62 4.30 -13.30
C ASN A 92 22.90 2.82 -13.62
N LEU A 93 22.34 1.89 -12.86
CA LEU A 93 22.50 0.45 -13.07
C LEU A 93 21.62 -0.09 -14.22
N ILE A 94 20.35 0.33 -14.28
CA ILE A 94 19.33 -0.30 -15.12
C ILE A 94 18.97 0.56 -16.36
N GLY A 95 19.40 1.82 -16.36
CA GLY A 95 19.18 2.79 -17.43
C GLY A 95 17.85 3.54 -17.31
N SER A 96 17.86 4.81 -17.73
CA SER A 96 16.70 5.72 -17.69
C SER A 96 15.48 5.25 -18.51
N LYS A 97 15.68 4.34 -19.46
CA LYS A 97 14.60 3.75 -20.27
C LYS A 97 13.64 2.88 -19.46
N ASN A 98 14.06 2.40 -18.29
CA ASN A 98 13.30 1.46 -17.46
C ASN A 98 12.62 2.15 -16.27
N ALA A 99 12.05 3.35 -16.49
CA ALA A 99 11.48 4.20 -15.44
C ALA A 99 10.50 3.50 -14.49
N MET A 100 9.59 2.67 -15.01
CA MET A 100 8.64 1.93 -14.17
C MET A 100 9.34 0.89 -13.29
N LEU A 101 10.30 0.14 -13.85
CA LEU A 101 11.07 -0.84 -13.09
C LEU A 101 11.91 -0.18 -12.00
N THR A 102 12.52 0.97 -12.29
CA THR A 102 13.27 1.75 -11.29
C THR A 102 12.39 2.12 -10.10
N VAL A 103 11.17 2.62 -10.34
CA VAL A 103 10.23 2.98 -9.28
C VAL A 103 9.78 1.74 -8.48
N VAL A 104 9.51 0.62 -9.15
CA VAL A 104 9.16 -0.64 -8.49
C VAL A 104 10.28 -1.13 -7.58
N LEU A 105 11.53 -1.13 -8.07
CA LEU A 105 12.70 -1.56 -7.30
C LEU A 105 13.01 -0.62 -6.14
N LEU A 106 12.84 0.69 -6.33
CA LEU A 106 12.98 1.66 -5.24
C LEU A 106 11.95 1.39 -4.14
N GLY A 107 10.68 1.19 -4.50
CA GLY A 107 9.64 0.80 -3.54
C GLY A 107 9.96 -0.50 -2.83
N ALA A 108 10.48 -1.49 -3.55
CA ALA A 108 10.84 -2.78 -3.00
C ALA A 108 12.00 -2.68 -1.99
N ILE A 109 13.05 -1.93 -2.31
CA ILE A 109 14.20 -1.71 -1.41
C ILE A 109 13.76 -0.99 -0.14
N LEU A 110 12.94 0.06 -0.26
CA LEU A 110 12.47 0.82 0.89
C LEU A 110 11.52 0.00 1.79
N THR A 111 10.61 -0.78 1.20
CA THR A 111 9.73 -1.65 2.00
C THR A 111 10.49 -2.79 2.65
N TYR A 112 11.49 -3.37 1.97
CA TYR A 112 12.31 -4.45 2.52
C TYR A 112 13.29 -3.96 3.60
N SER A 113 13.70 -2.67 3.56
CA SER A 113 14.49 -2.05 4.62
C SER A 113 13.67 -1.66 5.86
N GLY A 114 12.36 -1.90 5.86
CA GLY A 114 11.48 -1.61 6.99
C GLY A 114 10.87 -0.22 6.97
N VAL A 115 10.99 0.54 5.88
CA VAL A 115 10.16 1.72 5.69
C VAL A 115 8.71 1.26 5.59
N SER A 116 7.83 1.90 6.37
CA SER A 116 6.41 1.63 6.27
C SER A 116 5.92 1.90 4.85
N LEU A 117 5.18 0.96 4.28
CA LEU A 117 4.57 1.10 2.96
C LEU A 117 3.74 2.39 2.80
N PHE A 118 3.15 2.92 3.88
CA PHE A 118 2.41 4.19 3.85
C PHE A 118 3.33 5.40 3.61
N VAL A 119 4.57 5.34 4.12
CA VAL A 119 5.56 6.41 3.96
C VAL A 119 6.31 6.30 2.64
N VAL A 120 6.48 5.08 2.13
CA VAL A 120 7.15 4.84 0.83
C VAL A 120 6.48 5.65 -0.30
N VAL A 121 5.16 5.83 -0.28
CA VAL A 121 4.47 6.63 -1.30
C VAL A 121 5.00 8.07 -1.34
N PHE A 122 5.17 8.72 -0.19
CA PHE A 122 5.65 10.10 -0.13
C PHE A 122 7.12 10.22 -0.51
N ALA A 123 7.94 9.24 -0.13
CA ALA A 123 9.37 9.23 -0.49
C ALA A 123 9.59 8.95 -1.99
N VAL A 124 8.78 8.06 -2.58
CA VAL A 124 8.96 7.60 -3.96
C VAL A 124 8.26 8.52 -4.97
N TYR A 125 7.15 9.16 -4.61
CA TYR A 125 6.37 9.95 -5.55
C TYR A 125 7.16 11.08 -6.24
N PRO A 126 7.91 11.96 -5.54
CA PRO A 126 8.66 13.04 -6.19
C PRO A 126 9.65 12.51 -7.23
N PHE A 127 10.33 11.42 -6.90
CA PHE A 127 11.27 10.75 -7.79
C PHE A 127 10.57 10.12 -8.99
N ALA A 128 9.51 9.35 -8.76
CA ALA A 128 8.73 8.71 -9.82
C ALA A 128 8.15 9.76 -10.78
N ASN A 129 7.70 10.89 -10.23
CA ASN A 129 7.15 12.01 -11.00
C ASN A 129 8.18 12.60 -11.96
N GLN A 130 9.39 12.90 -11.46
CA GLN A 130 10.48 13.41 -12.29
C GLN A 130 10.90 12.40 -13.37
N LEU A 131 11.04 11.12 -13.00
CA LEU A 131 11.49 10.08 -13.91
C LEU A 131 10.46 9.80 -15.02
N PHE A 132 9.16 9.82 -14.68
CA PHE A 132 8.09 9.67 -15.66
C PHE A 132 8.00 10.87 -16.59
N ARG A 133 8.26 12.09 -16.10
CA ARG A 133 8.34 13.30 -16.93
C ARG A 133 9.49 13.20 -17.93
N GLN A 134 10.68 12.78 -17.50
CA GLN A 134 11.85 12.59 -18.37
C GLN A 134 11.64 11.47 -19.40
N ALA A 135 11.00 10.37 -19.01
CA ALA A 135 10.71 9.24 -19.89
C ALA A 135 9.45 9.44 -20.76
N ASN A 136 8.76 10.57 -20.64
CA ASN A 136 7.48 10.88 -21.27
C ASN A 136 6.42 9.75 -21.07
N ILE A 137 6.33 9.23 -19.85
CA ILE A 137 5.36 8.19 -19.46
C ILE A 137 4.15 8.87 -18.79
N PRO A 138 2.89 8.48 -19.10
CA PRO A 138 1.71 9.08 -18.49
C PRO A 138 1.75 9.08 -16.96
N LYS A 139 1.57 10.24 -16.35
CA LYS A 139 1.59 10.43 -14.89
C LYS A 139 0.57 9.55 -14.16
N ARG A 140 -0.57 9.25 -14.79
CA ARG A 140 -1.60 8.32 -14.26
C ARG A 140 -1.11 6.90 -13.96
N LEU A 141 0.06 6.49 -14.48
CA LEU A 141 0.66 5.18 -14.21
C LEU A 141 1.54 5.17 -12.94
N ILE A 142 1.88 6.34 -12.38
CA ILE A 142 2.71 6.43 -11.16
C ILE A 142 2.08 5.68 -9.99
N PRO A 143 0.78 5.89 -9.62
CA PRO A 143 0.20 5.22 -8.47
C PRO A 143 0.27 3.69 -8.58
N GLY A 144 -0.02 3.14 -9.77
CA GLY A 144 0.07 1.70 -10.02
C GLY A 144 1.50 1.16 -9.94
N THR A 145 2.48 1.96 -10.34
CA THR A 145 3.91 1.58 -10.29
C THR A 145 4.45 1.58 -8.86
N ILE A 146 4.09 2.59 -8.06
CA ILE A 146 4.40 2.64 -6.62
C ILE A 146 3.70 1.49 -5.91
N ALA A 147 2.43 1.24 -6.21
CA ALA A 147 1.67 0.14 -5.61
C ALA A 147 2.31 -1.22 -5.90
N LEU A 148 2.74 -1.47 -7.13
CA LEU A 148 3.47 -2.70 -7.46
C LEU A 148 4.76 -2.85 -6.63
N GLY A 149 5.54 -1.78 -6.45
CA GLY A 149 6.77 -1.84 -5.65
C GLY A 149 6.57 -1.94 -4.13
N ALA A 150 5.53 -1.32 -3.59
CA ALA A 150 5.37 -1.11 -2.15
C ALA A 150 4.19 -1.85 -1.49
N PHE A 151 3.17 -2.24 -2.27
CA PHE A 151 1.89 -2.78 -1.76
C PHE A 151 1.53 -4.15 -2.33
N THR A 152 2.45 -4.84 -2.99
CA THR A 152 2.14 -6.15 -3.60
C THR A 152 3.18 -7.21 -3.22
N PHE A 153 4.12 -7.58 -4.08
CA PHE A 153 5.03 -8.71 -3.82
C PHE A 153 5.87 -8.55 -2.55
N THR A 154 6.28 -7.33 -2.19
CA THR A 154 7.00 -7.04 -0.93
C THR A 154 6.09 -6.96 0.30
N MET A 155 4.78 -6.82 0.11
CA MET A 155 3.81 -6.85 1.19
C MET A 155 3.24 -8.26 1.38
N ASP A 156 2.98 -9.00 0.32
CA ASP A 156 2.12 -10.19 0.35
C ASP A 156 2.87 -11.52 0.16
N ALA A 157 4.06 -11.52 -0.47
CA ALA A 157 4.65 -12.75 -0.98
C ALA A 157 6.13 -12.95 -0.65
N LEU A 158 6.95 -11.90 -0.72
CA LEU A 158 8.38 -12.01 -0.51
C LEU A 158 8.65 -12.43 0.95
N PRO A 159 9.47 -13.46 1.23
CA PRO A 159 9.77 -13.83 2.61
C PRO A 159 10.63 -12.78 3.32
N GLY A 160 10.48 -12.63 4.63
CA GLY A 160 11.36 -11.81 5.47
C GLY A 160 11.03 -10.32 5.55
N THR A 161 9.94 -9.88 4.92
CA THR A 161 9.52 -8.47 4.95
C THR A 161 9.00 -8.08 6.34
N PRO A 162 9.49 -6.98 6.92
CA PRO A 162 9.10 -6.55 8.26
C PRO A 162 7.77 -5.76 8.28
N GLN A 163 6.95 -5.88 7.23
CA GLN A 163 5.70 -5.12 7.12
C GLN A 163 4.67 -5.65 8.12
N ILE A 164 3.88 -4.74 8.69
CA ILE A 164 2.95 -5.11 9.77
C ILE A 164 1.90 -6.13 9.32
N GLN A 165 1.50 -6.08 8.05
CA GLN A 165 0.61 -7.04 7.39
C GLN A 165 1.16 -8.47 7.45
N ASN A 166 2.49 -8.63 7.47
CA ASN A 166 3.16 -9.92 7.58
C ASN A 166 3.49 -10.28 9.02
N VAL A 167 3.77 -9.30 9.88
CA VAL A 167 4.13 -9.52 11.29
C VAL A 167 2.91 -9.85 12.15
N ILE A 168 1.74 -9.26 11.90
CA ILE A 168 0.53 -9.55 12.70
C ILE A 168 0.16 -11.04 12.63
N PRO A 169 0.02 -11.67 11.44
CA PRO A 169 -0.43 -13.05 11.32
C PRO A 169 0.50 -14.07 11.98
N THR A 170 1.81 -13.82 12.08
CA THR A 170 2.76 -14.77 12.67
C THR A 170 2.40 -15.15 14.11
N THR A 171 1.88 -14.18 14.87
CA THR A 171 1.43 -14.40 16.26
C THR A 171 0.18 -15.27 16.36
N PHE A 172 -0.71 -15.18 15.36
CA PHE A 172 -1.95 -15.97 15.31
C PHE A 172 -1.72 -17.39 14.78
N PHE A 173 -0.81 -17.53 13.80
CA PHE A 173 -0.54 -18.81 13.15
C PHE A 173 0.65 -19.57 13.78
N GLY A 174 1.38 -18.97 14.72
CA GLY A 174 2.55 -19.59 15.34
C GLY A 174 3.71 -19.78 14.37
N THR A 175 3.86 -18.86 13.40
CA THR A 175 4.90 -18.89 12.37
C THR A 175 5.89 -17.73 12.55
N ASP A 176 6.81 -17.54 11.61
CA ASP A 176 7.66 -16.35 11.51
C ASP A 176 7.48 -15.67 10.14
N ILE A 177 8.18 -14.55 9.94
CA ILE A 177 8.15 -13.77 8.69
C ILE A 177 8.81 -14.49 7.50
N TYR A 178 9.46 -15.63 7.73
CA TYR A 178 10.09 -16.47 6.71
C TYR A 178 9.27 -17.72 6.38
N ALA A 179 8.07 -17.85 6.93
CA ALA A 179 7.20 -18.99 6.70
C ALA A 179 6.93 -19.22 5.20
N ALA A 180 6.95 -20.49 4.78
CA ALA A 180 6.72 -20.94 3.41
C ALA A 180 7.56 -20.20 2.33
N PRO A 181 8.90 -20.15 2.46
CA PRO A 181 9.74 -19.25 1.68
C PRO A 181 9.73 -19.55 0.18
N PHE A 182 9.60 -20.83 -0.20
CA PHE A 182 9.54 -21.24 -1.61
C PHE A 182 8.24 -20.80 -2.28
N LEU A 183 7.09 -20.98 -1.60
CA LEU A 183 5.79 -20.51 -2.06
C LEU A 183 5.77 -18.97 -2.15
N GLY A 184 6.34 -18.30 -1.15
CA GLY A 184 6.48 -16.85 -1.14
C GLY A 184 7.31 -16.34 -2.32
N LEU A 185 8.45 -16.96 -2.61
CA LEU A 185 9.29 -16.57 -3.74
C LEU A 185 8.59 -16.76 -5.09
N ILE A 186 7.87 -17.87 -5.26
CA ILE A 186 7.06 -18.11 -6.47
C ILE A 186 5.98 -17.03 -6.61
N GLY A 187 5.25 -16.74 -5.53
CA GLY A 187 4.23 -15.70 -5.50
C GLY A 187 4.82 -14.32 -5.83
N ALA A 188 5.98 -13.99 -5.27
CA ALA A 188 6.64 -12.71 -5.48
C ALA A 188 7.07 -12.54 -6.95
N VAL A 189 7.68 -13.58 -7.54
CA VAL A 189 8.05 -13.58 -8.97
C VAL A 189 6.80 -13.45 -9.84
N PHE A 190 5.73 -14.18 -9.51
CA PHE A 190 4.48 -14.11 -10.25
C PHE A 190 3.86 -12.71 -10.22
N VAL A 191 3.71 -12.11 -9.03
CA VAL A 191 3.14 -10.76 -8.85
C VAL A 191 4.02 -9.70 -9.55
N LEU A 192 5.34 -9.79 -9.40
CA LEU A 192 6.26 -8.87 -10.04
C LEU A 192 6.20 -8.97 -11.57
N ALA A 193 6.24 -10.20 -12.12
CA ALA A 193 6.20 -10.44 -13.55
C ALA A 193 4.87 -9.99 -14.17
N THR A 194 3.74 -10.37 -13.55
CA THR A 194 2.41 -10.00 -14.03
C THR A 194 2.17 -8.49 -13.93
N GLY A 195 2.53 -7.87 -12.80
CA GLY A 195 2.40 -6.43 -12.58
C GLY A 195 3.24 -5.61 -13.55
N LEU A 196 4.52 -5.95 -13.73
CA LEU A 196 5.38 -5.25 -14.70
C LEU A 196 4.89 -5.44 -16.13
N SER A 197 4.44 -6.64 -16.49
CA SER A 197 3.88 -6.92 -17.82
C SER A 197 2.63 -6.08 -18.08
N TYR A 198 1.75 -5.94 -17.08
CA TYR A 198 0.55 -5.11 -17.18
C TYR A 198 0.88 -3.62 -17.31
N LEU A 199 1.77 -3.09 -16.47
CA LEU A 199 2.18 -1.68 -16.52
C LEU A 199 2.86 -1.36 -17.86
N GLU A 200 3.72 -2.25 -18.35
CA GLU A 200 4.37 -2.10 -19.65
C GLU A 200 3.37 -2.16 -20.81
N TRP A 201 2.38 -3.05 -20.74
CA TRP A 201 1.29 -3.06 -21.71
C TRP A 201 0.51 -1.73 -21.71
N ARG A 202 0.13 -1.21 -20.53
CA ARG A 202 -0.56 0.09 -20.41
C ARG A 202 0.30 1.24 -20.92
N ARG A 203 1.61 1.24 -20.68
CA ARG A 203 2.55 2.23 -21.22
C ARG A 203 2.60 2.17 -22.75
N ARG A 204 2.67 0.97 -23.35
CA ARG A 204 2.68 0.79 -24.81
C ARG A 204 1.38 1.25 -25.47
N VAL A 205 0.23 0.95 -24.85
CA VAL A 205 -1.08 1.42 -25.32
C VAL A 205 -1.13 2.95 -25.29
N ALA A 206 -0.68 3.57 -24.20
CA ALA A 206 -0.62 5.03 -24.09
C ALA A 206 0.30 5.65 -25.15
N ALA A 207 1.50 5.11 -25.33
CA ALA A 207 2.43 5.57 -26.35
C ALA A 207 1.86 5.46 -27.78
N ARG A 208 1.11 4.39 -28.08
CA ARG A 208 0.41 4.22 -29.36
C ARG A 208 -0.70 5.25 -29.58
N ASN A 209 -1.34 5.71 -28.51
CA ASN A 209 -2.37 6.74 -28.56
C ASN A 209 -1.81 8.17 -28.57
N GLY A 210 -0.48 8.33 -28.46
CA GLY A 210 0.16 9.64 -28.33
C GLY A 210 0.05 10.25 -26.93
N ASP A 211 -0.35 9.47 -25.92
CA ASP A 211 -0.44 9.91 -24.54
C ASP A 211 0.98 10.05 -23.94
N GLY A 212 1.35 11.27 -23.58
CA GLY A 212 2.59 11.60 -22.87
C GLY A 212 2.34 11.85 -21.38
N TYR A 213 3.33 12.44 -20.72
CA TYR A 213 3.32 12.65 -19.27
C TYR A 213 2.08 13.41 -18.75
N ALA A 214 1.70 14.51 -19.40
CA ALA A 214 0.60 15.39 -18.98
C ALA A 214 -0.75 15.11 -19.65
N THR A 215 -0.87 14.03 -20.43
CA THR A 215 -2.10 13.80 -21.22
C THR A 215 -3.29 13.49 -20.32
N GLY A 216 -4.31 14.35 -20.37
CA GLY A 216 -5.58 14.19 -19.67
C GLY A 216 -5.54 14.54 -18.18
N ILE A 217 -4.57 15.33 -17.72
CA ILE A 217 -4.44 15.74 -16.32
C ILE A 217 -4.05 17.23 -16.26
N GLU A 218 -4.76 18.02 -15.44
CA GLU A 218 -4.29 19.35 -15.04
C GLU A 218 -3.10 19.19 -14.08
N LEU A 219 -1.94 19.72 -14.46
CA LEU A 219 -0.78 19.78 -13.57
C LEU A 219 -1.05 20.79 -12.46
N THR A 220 -0.75 20.41 -11.22
CA THR A 220 -0.84 21.35 -10.09
C THR A 220 0.22 22.45 -10.21
N GLU A 221 0.04 23.61 -9.58
CA GLU A 221 1.00 24.74 -9.63
C GLU A 221 2.42 24.35 -9.17
N ALA A 222 2.54 23.35 -8.29
CA ALA A 222 3.83 22.81 -7.85
C ALA A 222 4.53 21.92 -8.90
N GLU A 223 3.84 21.54 -9.97
CA GLU A 223 4.30 20.59 -11.00
C GLU A 223 4.47 21.21 -12.39
N GLN A 224 4.02 22.46 -12.58
CA GLN A 224 4.29 23.26 -13.78
C GLN A 224 5.79 23.59 -13.84
#